data_AF-A0A9Q3V0L3-F1
#
_entry.id   AF-A0A9Q3V0L3-F1
#
_cell.length_a   1.000
_cell.length_b   1.000
_cell.length_c   1.000
_cell.angle_alpha   90.00
_cell.angle_beta   90.00
_cell.angle_gamma   90.00
#
_symmetry.space_group_name_H-M   'P 1'
#
loop_
_entity.id
_entity.type
_entity.pdbx_description
1 polymer ?
#
loop_
_entity_poly.entity_id
_entity_poly.type
_entity_poly.pdbx_seq_one_letter_code
_entity_poly.pdbx_strand_id
1 'polypeptide(L)'
;MSCKTIGELYGVEGRKFQRQYKHSLSDFKNWEQKPHAEDWILHPQNISEQLSLDEVALSDGELYTVLTSKKGKGRKGSIVAIIRGIQSETVIEHLFKINRKLRIKVTEITLDMAGSMKLIAKKCFPNATPVIDRFHVQKLATEALQEIRIKHRWQAIEQENNLLTEAKQKKRKPIIKVFENDDTRKQLLARSRYLLYKTREKWTLSQKQRAKILFKEYPDLEKAYNLSDGLRKIYNQNMDQCQNLGRKIKILNFGV
;
A
#
# COMPACT_ATOMS: atom_id res chain seq x y z
N MET A 1 -20.07 -0.65 -5.68
CA MET A 1 -21.43 -1.17 -6.01
C MET A 1 -21.66 -0.88 -7.48
N SER A 2 -21.97 -1.89 -8.29
CA SER A 2 -22.12 -1.71 -9.76
C SER A 2 -23.52 -1.18 -10.11
N CYS A 3 -23.68 -0.49 -11.25
CA CYS A 3 -25.02 -0.08 -11.72
C CYS A 3 -25.95 -1.28 -11.86
N LYS A 4 -25.43 -2.46 -12.26
CA LYS A 4 -26.19 -3.71 -12.31
C LYS A 4 -26.75 -4.07 -10.92
N THR A 5 -25.90 -4.06 -9.90
CA THR A 5 -26.27 -4.36 -8.50
C THR A 5 -27.30 -3.35 -7.98
N ILE A 6 -27.14 -2.07 -8.30
CA ILE A 6 -28.12 -1.03 -7.93
C ILE A 6 -29.47 -1.34 -8.61
N GLY A 7 -29.48 -1.59 -9.91
CA GLY A 7 -30.71 -1.95 -10.63
C GLY A 7 -31.43 -3.11 -9.95
N GLU A 8 -30.71 -4.21 -9.69
CA GLU A 8 -31.27 -5.40 -9.04
C GLU A 8 -31.82 -5.12 -7.63
N LEU A 9 -31.14 -4.30 -6.82
CA LEU A 9 -31.62 -3.88 -5.49
C LEU A 9 -32.94 -3.11 -5.53
N TYR A 10 -33.19 -2.37 -6.60
CA TYR A 10 -34.41 -1.58 -6.80
C TYR A 10 -35.44 -2.26 -7.72
N GLY A 11 -35.30 -3.56 -7.98
CA GLY A 11 -36.25 -4.32 -8.81
C GLY A 11 -36.20 -3.98 -10.30
N VAL A 12 -35.12 -3.35 -10.77
CA VAL A 12 -34.87 -3.02 -12.18
C VAL A 12 -33.89 -4.03 -12.78
N GLU A 13 -34.08 -4.39 -14.05
CA GLU A 13 -33.12 -5.24 -14.76
C GLU A 13 -31.74 -4.56 -14.84
N GLY A 14 -30.77 -5.05 -14.06
CA GLY A 14 -29.49 -4.38 -13.86
C GLY A 14 -28.67 -4.15 -15.14
N ARG A 15 -28.72 -5.08 -16.11
CA ARG A 15 -28.06 -4.92 -17.42
C ARG A 15 -28.70 -3.78 -18.23
N LYS A 16 -30.04 -3.70 -18.24
CA LYS A 16 -30.78 -2.64 -18.91
C LYS A 16 -30.50 -1.29 -18.28
N PHE A 17 -30.49 -1.22 -16.95
CA PHE A 17 -30.15 -0.01 -16.21
C PHE A 17 -28.72 0.46 -16.50
N GLN A 18 -27.73 -0.46 -16.49
CA GLN A 18 -26.35 -0.12 -16.85
C GLN A 18 -26.25 0.45 -18.28
N ARG A 19 -26.95 -0.15 -19.24
CA ARG A 19 -27.00 0.33 -20.63
C ARG A 19 -27.63 1.72 -20.71
N GLN A 20 -28.78 1.91 -20.07
CA GLN A 20 -29.47 3.22 -20.03
C GLN A 20 -28.61 4.28 -19.35
N TYR A 21 -27.92 3.93 -18.26
CA TYR A 21 -27.01 4.84 -17.59
C TYR A 21 -25.91 5.33 -18.53
N LYS A 22 -25.18 4.42 -19.19
CA LYS A 22 -24.09 4.77 -20.11
C LYS A 22 -24.56 5.56 -21.34
N HIS A 23 -25.73 5.24 -21.89
CA HIS A 23 -26.14 5.75 -23.20
C HIS A 23 -27.18 6.87 -23.17
N SER A 24 -27.86 7.08 -22.04
CA SER A 24 -29.03 7.97 -21.94
C SER A 24 -29.06 8.81 -20.67
N LEU A 25 -28.72 8.26 -19.49
CA LEU A 25 -28.86 9.00 -18.21
C LEU A 25 -27.58 9.72 -17.77
N SER A 26 -26.42 9.31 -18.28
CA SER A 26 -25.14 9.96 -17.98
C SER A 26 -24.67 10.76 -19.19
N ASP A 27 -23.85 11.77 -18.90
CA ASP A 27 -23.19 12.59 -19.92
C ASP A 27 -22.02 11.86 -20.60
N PHE A 28 -21.92 10.53 -20.46
CA PHE A 28 -20.78 9.76 -20.97
C PHE A 28 -20.55 9.96 -22.47
N LYS A 29 -21.60 10.10 -23.28
CA LYS A 29 -21.46 10.36 -24.73
C LYS A 29 -20.90 11.75 -25.04
N ASN A 30 -21.25 12.74 -24.24
CA ASN A 30 -20.89 14.14 -24.41
C ASN A 30 -19.70 14.55 -23.54
N TRP A 31 -19.09 13.59 -22.84
CA TRP A 31 -17.97 13.86 -21.96
C TRP A 31 -16.77 14.31 -22.78
N GLU A 32 -16.36 15.57 -22.59
CA GLU A 32 -15.32 16.23 -23.39
C GLU A 32 -14.01 15.45 -23.43
N GLN A 33 -13.68 14.73 -22.35
CA GLN A 33 -12.44 13.98 -22.24
C GLN A 33 -12.51 12.56 -22.82
N LYS A 34 -13.71 12.11 -23.24
CA LYS A 34 -13.92 10.77 -23.80
C LYS A 34 -12.93 10.39 -24.91
N PRO A 35 -12.53 11.27 -25.86
CA PRO A 35 -11.61 10.90 -26.94
C PRO A 35 -10.21 10.46 -26.47
N HIS A 36 -9.78 10.85 -25.27
CA HIS A 36 -8.45 10.55 -24.73
C HIS A 36 -8.50 9.92 -23.32
N ALA A 37 -9.70 9.59 -22.83
CA ALA A 37 -9.92 9.13 -21.45
C ALA A 37 -9.27 7.79 -21.14
N GLU A 38 -8.92 7.00 -22.16
CA GLU A 38 -8.15 5.77 -22.00
C GLU A 38 -6.70 6.07 -21.60
N ASP A 39 -6.13 7.19 -22.06
CA ASP A 39 -4.74 7.55 -21.78
C ASP A 39 -4.62 8.54 -20.62
N TRP A 40 -5.50 9.54 -20.53
CA TRP A 40 -5.47 10.51 -19.45
C TRP A 40 -6.80 11.21 -19.22
N ILE A 41 -7.04 11.56 -17.95
CA ILE A 41 -8.17 12.35 -17.47
C ILE A 41 -7.61 13.45 -16.56
N LEU A 42 -7.99 14.71 -16.79
CA LEU A 42 -7.56 15.86 -15.98
C LEU A 42 -8.78 16.62 -15.41
N HIS A 43 -8.68 16.99 -14.15
CA HIS A 43 -9.60 17.90 -13.48
C HIS A 43 -8.80 19.02 -12.79
N PRO A 44 -8.27 20.00 -13.54
CA PRO A 44 -7.46 21.10 -13.00
C PRO A 44 -8.15 21.87 -11.88
N GLN A 45 -9.48 21.97 -11.91
CA GLN A 45 -10.31 22.60 -10.89
C GLN A 45 -10.19 21.96 -9.49
N ASN A 46 -9.72 20.71 -9.41
CA ASN A 46 -9.57 19.99 -8.16
C ASN A 46 -8.20 20.21 -7.49
N ILE A 47 -7.27 20.93 -8.14
CA ILE A 47 -5.96 21.27 -7.54
C ILE A 47 -6.16 21.99 -6.21
N SER A 48 -5.42 21.54 -5.20
CA SER A 48 -5.28 22.21 -3.91
C SER A 48 -3.81 22.37 -3.54
N GLU A 49 -3.54 23.05 -2.43
CA GLU A 49 -2.18 23.25 -1.92
C GLU A 49 -1.49 21.93 -1.54
N GLN A 50 -2.26 20.89 -1.22
CA GLN A 50 -1.76 19.59 -0.77
C GLN A 50 -2.26 18.48 -1.68
N LEU A 51 -1.33 17.84 -2.39
CA LEU A 51 -1.61 16.75 -3.31
C LEU A 51 -1.00 15.43 -2.86
N SER A 52 -1.48 14.33 -3.42
CA SER A 52 -0.90 13.00 -3.33
C SER A 52 -0.76 12.40 -4.72
N LEU A 53 0.39 11.81 -5.01
CA LEU A 53 0.73 11.14 -6.26
C LEU A 53 1.01 9.68 -5.95
N ASP A 54 0.28 8.78 -6.61
CA ASP A 54 0.36 7.35 -6.34
C ASP A 54 0.19 6.52 -7.63
N GLU A 55 0.63 5.26 -7.58
CA GLU A 55 0.45 4.27 -8.64
C GLU A 55 -0.71 3.33 -8.29
N VAL A 56 -1.64 3.18 -9.21
CA VAL A 56 -2.79 2.28 -9.05
C VAL A 56 -2.80 1.27 -10.17
N ALA A 57 -2.78 -0.01 -9.80
CA ALA A 57 -3.07 -1.10 -10.72
C ALA A 57 -4.59 -1.25 -10.85
N LEU A 58 -5.12 -1.05 -12.06
CA LEU A 58 -6.50 -1.40 -12.40
C LEU A 58 -6.57 -2.85 -12.89
N SER A 59 -7.78 -3.31 -13.21
CA SER A 59 -8.02 -4.65 -13.77
C SER A 59 -7.13 -4.91 -14.98
N ASP A 60 -6.75 -6.17 -15.20
CA ASP A 60 -5.85 -6.63 -16.26
C ASP A 60 -4.38 -6.18 -16.12
N GLY A 61 -3.99 -5.66 -14.96
CA GLY A 61 -2.59 -5.38 -14.61
C GLY A 61 -2.07 -4.06 -15.17
N GLU A 62 -2.94 -3.23 -15.75
CA GLU A 62 -2.59 -1.90 -16.22
C GLU A 62 -2.29 -0.96 -15.04
N LEU A 63 -1.17 -0.26 -15.12
CA LEU A 63 -0.75 0.71 -14.12
C LEU A 63 -1.14 2.13 -14.54
N TYR A 64 -1.63 2.90 -13.58
CA TYR A 64 -2.00 4.30 -13.75
C TYR A 64 -1.33 5.15 -12.68
N THR A 65 -0.86 6.32 -13.08
CA THR A 65 -0.44 7.36 -12.14
C THR A 65 -1.63 8.24 -11.81
N VAL A 66 -1.99 8.32 -10.53
CA VAL A 66 -3.14 9.07 -10.05
C VAL A 66 -2.67 10.23 -9.18
N LEU A 67 -3.06 11.44 -9.57
CA LEU A 67 -2.86 12.65 -8.78
C LEU A 67 -4.17 13.01 -8.07
N THR A 68 -4.12 13.12 -6.76
CA THR A 68 -5.27 13.42 -5.91
C THR A 68 -5.03 14.63 -5.02
N SER A 69 -6.12 15.28 -4.64
CA SER A 69 -6.20 16.47 -3.81
C SER A 69 -6.61 16.07 -2.40
N LYS A 70 -5.77 16.38 -1.41
CA LYS A 70 -6.07 16.04 -0.01
C LYS A 70 -7.26 16.82 0.54
N LYS A 71 -7.58 17.98 -0.04
CA LYS A 71 -8.77 18.78 0.29
C LYS A 71 -10.07 17.98 0.12
N GLY A 72 -10.14 17.12 -0.91
CA GLY A 72 -11.34 16.32 -1.20
C GLY A 72 -11.57 15.16 -0.24
N LYS A 73 -10.56 14.75 0.55
CA LYS A 73 -10.64 13.65 1.53
C LYS A 73 -11.24 12.36 0.95
N GLY A 74 -10.89 12.01 -0.29
CA GLY A 74 -11.38 10.82 -0.98
C GLY A 74 -12.82 10.93 -1.51
N ARG A 75 -13.44 12.11 -1.43
CA ARG A 75 -14.80 12.39 -1.96
C ARG A 75 -14.72 13.08 -3.31
N LYS A 76 -15.89 13.50 -3.83
CA LYS A 76 -15.99 14.32 -5.06
C LYS A 76 -15.03 15.51 -4.97
N GLY A 77 -14.26 15.73 -6.04
CA GLY A 77 -13.23 16.77 -6.09
C GLY A 77 -11.84 16.32 -5.63
N SER A 78 -11.65 15.03 -5.32
CA SER A 78 -10.31 14.52 -4.95
C SER A 78 -9.44 14.21 -6.16
N ILE A 79 -9.98 13.75 -7.28
CA ILE A 79 -9.16 13.33 -8.43
C ILE A 79 -8.75 14.56 -9.23
N VAL A 80 -7.44 14.80 -9.36
CA VAL A 80 -6.87 15.89 -10.17
C VAL A 80 -6.42 15.36 -11.52
N ALA A 81 -5.78 14.19 -11.55
CA ALA A 81 -5.36 13.54 -12.78
C ALA A 81 -5.40 12.01 -12.64
N ILE A 82 -5.72 11.32 -13.72
CA ILE A 82 -5.49 9.89 -13.93
C ILE A 82 -4.74 9.78 -15.24
N ILE A 83 -3.58 9.16 -15.24
CA ILE A 83 -2.72 9.03 -16.42
C ILE A 83 -2.31 7.57 -16.56
N ARG A 84 -2.46 6.99 -17.75
CA ARG A 84 -2.06 5.63 -18.05
C ARG A 84 -0.53 5.51 -18.04
N GLY A 85 -0.03 4.51 -17.34
CA GLY A 85 1.39 4.25 -17.17
C GLY A 85 2.03 4.97 -15.96
N ILE A 86 3.28 4.59 -15.71
CA ILE A 86 4.13 5.08 -14.60
C ILE A 86 5.40 5.78 -15.09
N GLN A 87 5.59 5.85 -16.41
CA GLN A 87 6.77 6.48 -17.00
C GLN A 87 6.75 7.98 -16.73
N SER A 88 7.84 8.49 -16.14
CA SER A 88 7.94 9.88 -15.72
C SER A 88 7.72 10.87 -16.83
N GLU A 89 8.26 10.61 -18.03
CA GLU A 89 8.17 11.52 -19.17
C GLU A 89 6.71 11.72 -19.61
N THR A 90 5.98 10.62 -19.79
CA THR A 90 4.56 10.60 -20.17
C THR A 90 3.70 11.32 -19.12
N VAL A 91 3.92 11.01 -17.84
CA VAL A 91 3.15 11.64 -16.76
C VAL A 91 3.43 13.15 -16.70
N ILE A 92 4.67 13.56 -16.86
CA ILE A 92 5.06 14.98 -16.87
C ILE A 92 4.40 15.71 -18.04
N GLU A 93 4.41 15.11 -19.24
CA GLU A 93 3.78 15.68 -20.43
C GLU A 93 2.29 15.97 -20.21
N HIS A 94 1.55 15.00 -19.68
CA HIS A 94 0.12 15.18 -19.41
C HIS A 94 -0.14 16.18 -18.28
N LEU A 95 0.65 16.16 -17.21
CA LEU A 95 0.51 17.14 -16.12
C LEU A 95 0.87 18.57 -16.54
N PHE A 96 1.73 18.76 -17.55
CA PHE A 96 2.03 20.07 -18.11
C PHE A 96 0.87 20.70 -18.88
N LYS A 97 -0.14 19.93 -19.29
CA LYS A 97 -1.41 20.46 -19.81
C LYS A 97 -2.17 21.26 -18.74
N ILE A 98 -1.88 21.05 -17.45
CA ILE A 98 -2.43 21.87 -16.38
C ILE A 98 -1.69 23.22 -16.30
N ASN A 99 -2.47 24.30 -16.27
CA ASN A 99 -1.95 25.67 -16.22
C ASN A 99 -0.91 25.84 -15.10
N ARG A 100 0.25 26.38 -15.47
CA ARG A 100 1.36 26.65 -14.54
C ARG A 100 0.93 27.44 -13.30
N LYS A 101 0.00 28.41 -13.45
CA LYS A 101 -0.53 29.21 -12.32
C LYS A 101 -1.21 28.36 -11.25
N LEU A 102 -1.79 27.21 -11.60
CA LEU A 102 -2.37 26.28 -10.63
C LEU A 102 -1.27 25.41 -10.01
N ARG A 103 -0.34 24.91 -10.82
CA ARG A 103 0.74 24.02 -10.37
C ARG A 103 1.68 24.67 -9.35
N ILE A 104 1.97 25.97 -9.48
CA ILE A 104 2.83 26.70 -8.53
C ILE A 104 2.16 26.98 -7.17
N LYS A 105 0.83 26.80 -7.05
CA LYS A 105 0.10 26.95 -5.78
C LYS A 105 0.23 25.72 -4.88
N VAL A 106 0.69 24.60 -5.42
CA VAL A 106 0.90 23.38 -4.65
C VAL A 106 2.11 23.59 -3.74
N THR A 107 1.93 23.42 -2.44
CA THR A 107 2.96 23.63 -1.40
C THR A 107 3.47 22.31 -0.83
N GLU A 108 2.68 21.24 -0.93
CA GLU A 108 3.05 19.89 -0.50
C GLU A 108 2.56 18.85 -1.52
N ILE A 109 3.41 17.88 -1.82
CA ILE A 109 3.02 16.69 -2.57
C ILE A 109 3.51 15.45 -1.84
N THR A 110 2.59 14.55 -1.52
CA THR A 110 2.92 13.25 -0.94
C THR A 110 3.10 12.22 -2.04
N LEU A 111 4.16 11.44 -1.97
CA LEU A 111 4.49 10.40 -2.93
C LEU A 111 5.18 9.21 -2.24
N ASP A 112 5.31 8.11 -2.98
CA ASP A 112 6.12 6.98 -2.56
C ASP A 112 7.63 7.30 -2.59
N MET A 113 8.47 6.28 -2.41
CA MET A 113 9.93 6.44 -2.45
C MET A 113 10.53 6.24 -3.85
N ALA A 114 9.72 6.10 -4.90
CA ALA A 114 10.21 5.86 -6.25
C ALA A 114 10.85 7.11 -6.86
N GLY A 115 11.96 6.91 -7.57
CA GLY A 115 12.69 8.01 -8.23
C GLY A 115 11.85 8.73 -9.29
N SER A 116 11.00 7.98 -10.02
CA SER A 116 10.06 8.49 -11.02
C SER A 116 9.09 9.51 -10.41
N MET A 117 8.49 9.19 -9.25
CA MET A 117 7.54 10.07 -8.57
C MET A 117 8.20 11.36 -8.10
N LYS A 118 9.43 11.26 -7.56
CA LYS A 118 10.20 12.44 -7.16
C LYS A 118 10.52 13.35 -8.35
N LEU A 119 10.84 12.77 -9.50
CA LEU A 119 11.10 13.51 -10.73
C LEU A 119 9.84 14.23 -11.22
N ILE A 120 8.69 13.53 -11.25
CA ILE A 120 7.38 14.10 -11.62
C ILE A 120 7.05 15.28 -10.71
N ALA A 121 7.12 15.08 -9.39
CA ALA A 121 6.84 16.12 -8.40
C ALA A 121 7.69 17.37 -8.62
N LYS A 122 9.01 17.20 -8.78
CA LYS A 122 9.96 18.32 -8.96
C LYS A 122 9.69 19.10 -10.26
N LYS A 123 9.39 18.42 -11.38
CA LYS A 123 9.12 19.09 -12.67
C LYS A 123 7.73 19.73 -12.71
N CYS A 124 6.71 19.03 -12.23
CA CYS A 124 5.32 19.46 -12.33
C CYS A 124 4.93 20.49 -11.26
N PHE A 125 5.47 20.38 -10.05
CA PHE A 125 5.08 21.19 -8.88
C PHE A 125 6.33 21.78 -8.19
N PRO A 126 7.00 22.75 -8.83
CA PRO A 126 8.34 23.20 -8.41
C PRO A 126 8.37 23.87 -7.01
N ASN A 127 7.24 24.39 -6.52
CA ASN A 127 7.15 25.00 -5.19
C ASN A 127 6.71 24.00 -4.11
N ALA A 128 6.33 22.78 -4.49
CA ALA A 128 5.85 21.78 -3.56
C ALA A 128 7.01 21.10 -2.83
N THR A 129 6.86 20.94 -1.52
CA THR A 129 7.76 20.08 -0.74
C THR A 129 7.35 18.62 -0.94
N PRO A 130 8.23 17.74 -1.45
CA PRO A 130 7.94 16.32 -1.54
C PRO A 130 7.97 15.70 -0.14
N VAL A 131 6.92 14.96 0.21
CA VAL A 131 6.77 14.25 1.48
C VAL A 131 6.58 12.77 1.18
N ILE A 132 7.37 11.92 1.85
CA ILE A 132 7.23 10.46 1.68
C ILE A 132 5.98 9.97 2.42
N ASP A 133 5.18 9.14 1.75
CA ASP A 133 4.03 8.51 2.38
C ASP A 133 4.45 7.51 3.46
N ARG A 134 3.94 7.75 4.68
CA ARG A 134 4.12 6.88 5.85
C ARG A 134 3.70 5.43 5.60
N PHE A 135 2.66 5.20 4.79
CA PHE A 135 2.15 3.85 4.56
C PHE A 135 3.12 3.02 3.73
N HIS A 136 3.77 3.63 2.74
CA HIS A 136 4.82 2.98 1.96
C HIS A 136 6.03 2.65 2.85
N VAL A 137 6.43 3.57 3.73
CA VAL A 137 7.55 3.33 4.67
C VAL A 137 7.22 2.18 5.65
N GLN A 138 6.00 2.17 6.21
CA GLN A 138 5.54 1.09 7.10
C GLN A 138 5.43 -0.27 6.39
N LYS A 139 4.99 -0.26 5.12
CA LYS A 139 4.92 -1.44 4.27
C LYS A 139 6.32 -2.04 4.08
N LEU A 140 7.30 -1.23 3.66
CA LEU A 140 8.69 -1.66 3.47
C LEU A 140 9.29 -2.30 4.74
N ALA A 141 9.13 -1.63 5.89
CA ALA A 141 9.63 -2.18 7.16
C ALA A 141 8.95 -3.49 7.55
N THR A 142 7.68 -3.65 7.20
CA THR A 142 6.95 -4.90 7.47
C THR A 142 7.33 -5.99 6.48
N GLU A 143 7.59 -5.67 5.22
CA GLU A 143 8.06 -6.61 4.20
C GLU A 143 9.45 -7.16 4.56
N ALA A 144 10.39 -6.30 4.97
CA ALA A 144 11.70 -6.72 5.45
C ALA A 144 11.61 -7.72 6.64
N LEU A 145 10.70 -7.48 7.58
CA LEU A 145 10.42 -8.43 8.68
C LEU A 145 9.87 -9.76 8.15
N GLN A 146 9.01 -9.73 7.14
CA GLN A 146 8.45 -10.95 6.54
C GLN A 146 9.51 -11.72 5.76
N GLU A 147 10.46 -11.06 5.10
CA GLU A 147 11.57 -11.70 4.39
C GLU A 147 12.43 -12.54 5.34
N ILE A 148 12.77 -12.01 6.52
CA ILE A 148 13.49 -12.76 7.57
C ILE A 148 12.69 -14.01 7.95
N ARG A 149 11.39 -13.87 8.19
CA ARG A 149 10.51 -15.02 8.54
C ARG A 149 10.46 -16.04 7.40
N ILE A 150 10.37 -15.58 6.15
CA ILE A 150 10.32 -16.45 4.97
C ILE A 150 11.64 -17.21 4.84
N LYS A 151 12.78 -16.57 5.05
CA LYS A 151 14.10 -17.21 5.07
C LYS A 151 14.17 -18.34 6.09
N HIS A 152 13.76 -18.09 7.33
CA HIS A 152 13.69 -19.15 8.35
C HIS A 152 12.71 -20.27 7.98
N ARG A 153 11.62 -19.94 7.29
CA ARG A 153 10.62 -20.94 6.90
C ARG A 153 11.20 -21.89 5.85
N TRP A 154 11.98 -21.38 4.89
CA TRP A 154 12.71 -22.19 3.93
C TRP A 154 13.70 -23.13 4.64
N GLN A 155 14.49 -22.61 5.57
CA GLN A 155 15.42 -23.42 6.38
C GLN A 155 14.71 -24.52 7.16
N ALA A 156 13.56 -24.22 7.78
CA ALA A 156 12.77 -25.21 8.51
C ALA A 156 12.20 -26.32 7.60
N ILE A 157 11.79 -25.95 6.37
CA ILE A 157 11.32 -26.92 5.37
C ILE A 157 12.46 -27.83 4.94
N GLU A 158 13.64 -27.26 4.67
CA GLU A 158 14.82 -28.01 4.26
C GLU A 158 15.29 -28.99 5.35
N GLN A 159 15.37 -28.53 6.61
CA GLN A 159 15.69 -29.38 7.76
C GLN A 159 14.72 -30.56 7.89
N GLU A 160 13.41 -30.30 7.75
CA GLU A 160 12.40 -31.37 7.81
C GLU A 160 12.55 -32.36 6.65
N ASN A 161 12.79 -31.87 5.43
CA ASN A 161 13.03 -32.73 4.25
C ASN A 161 14.27 -33.62 4.40
N ASN A 162 15.35 -33.08 4.99
CA ASN A 162 16.56 -33.85 5.27
C ASN A 162 16.27 -34.96 6.30
N LEU A 163 15.56 -34.65 7.38
CA LEU A 163 15.13 -35.63 8.39
C LEU A 163 14.26 -36.74 7.77
N LEU A 164 13.32 -36.38 6.89
CA LEU A 164 12.48 -37.34 6.19
C LEU A 164 13.31 -38.25 5.27
N THR A 165 14.30 -37.68 4.57
CA THR A 165 15.20 -38.43 3.68
C THR A 165 16.07 -39.41 4.47
N GLU A 166 16.68 -38.97 5.57
CA GLU A 166 17.45 -39.83 6.46
C GLU A 166 16.62 -40.94 7.08
N ALA A 167 15.39 -40.63 7.52
CA ALA A 167 14.49 -41.61 8.11
C ALA A 167 14.08 -42.69 7.09
N LYS A 168 13.84 -42.29 5.83
CA LYS A 168 13.60 -43.21 4.71
C LYS A 168 14.81 -44.12 4.46
N GLN A 169 16.02 -43.57 4.40
CA GLN A 169 17.25 -44.35 4.21
C GLN A 169 17.45 -45.36 5.36
N LYS A 170 17.21 -44.93 6.59
CA LYS A 170 17.35 -45.76 7.80
C LYS A 170 16.13 -46.67 8.07
N LYS A 171 15.10 -46.67 7.21
CA LYS A 171 13.81 -47.38 7.37
C LYS A 171 13.14 -47.15 8.73
N ARG A 172 13.22 -45.93 9.28
CA ARG A 172 12.62 -45.53 10.56
C ARG A 172 11.49 -44.52 10.34
N LYS A 173 10.57 -44.43 11.29
CA LYS A 173 9.55 -43.37 11.29
C LYS A 173 10.22 -42.03 11.65
N PRO A 174 10.01 -40.96 10.87
CA PRO A 174 10.56 -39.64 11.19
C PRO A 174 9.83 -39.03 12.39
N ILE A 175 10.59 -38.49 13.34
CA ILE A 175 10.06 -37.76 14.49
C ILE A 175 10.24 -36.27 14.23
N ILE A 176 9.13 -35.57 14.01
CA ILE A 176 9.11 -34.12 13.83
C ILE A 176 8.84 -33.47 15.18
N LYS A 177 9.72 -32.57 15.61
CA LYS A 177 9.53 -31.81 16.85
C LYS A 177 8.35 -30.84 16.70
N VAL A 178 7.46 -30.88 17.68
CA VAL A 178 6.34 -29.94 17.85
C VAL A 178 6.60 -29.07 19.08
N PHE A 179 6.12 -27.84 19.04
CA PHE A 179 6.19 -26.91 20.17
C PHE A 179 4.97 -27.04 21.09
N GLU A 180 4.98 -26.32 22.22
CA GLU A 180 3.90 -26.28 23.23
C GLU A 180 2.52 -25.89 22.67
N ASN A 181 2.46 -25.32 21.47
CA ASN A 181 1.24 -24.91 20.80
C ASN A 181 0.86 -25.85 19.63
N ASP A 182 1.42 -27.04 19.60
CA ASP A 182 1.24 -28.09 18.58
C ASP A 182 1.67 -27.68 17.16
N ASP A 183 2.38 -26.55 17.00
CA ASP A 183 2.96 -26.17 15.71
C ASP A 183 4.29 -26.92 15.51
N THR A 184 4.52 -27.43 14.30
CA THR A 184 5.89 -27.72 13.84
C THR A 184 6.64 -26.43 13.53
N ARG A 185 7.97 -26.50 13.38
CA ARG A 185 8.80 -25.32 13.06
C ARG A 185 8.37 -24.57 11.81
N LYS A 186 8.02 -25.27 10.73
CA LYS A 186 7.49 -24.64 9.50
C LYS A 186 6.08 -24.05 9.69
N GLN A 187 5.24 -24.70 10.51
CA GLN A 187 3.88 -24.22 10.81
C GLN A 187 3.91 -22.97 11.70
N LEU A 188 4.77 -22.95 12.71
CA LEU A 188 5.01 -21.79 13.59
C LEU A 188 5.33 -20.56 12.75
N LEU A 189 6.28 -20.67 11.82
CA LEU A 189 6.67 -19.59 10.93
C LEU A 189 5.56 -19.20 9.94
N ALA A 190 4.81 -20.17 9.40
CA ALA A 190 3.69 -19.86 8.49
C ALA A 190 2.55 -19.12 9.20
N ARG A 191 2.11 -19.63 10.35
CA ARG A 191 0.98 -19.11 11.14
C ARG A 191 1.30 -17.80 11.86
N SER A 192 2.59 -17.49 12.04
CA SER A 192 3.04 -16.21 12.61
C SER A 192 2.99 -15.03 11.64
N ARG A 193 2.67 -15.24 10.35
CA ARG A 193 2.59 -14.14 9.37
C ARG A 193 1.75 -12.96 9.88
N TYR A 194 0.52 -13.23 10.30
CA TYR A 194 -0.46 -12.19 10.65
C TYR A 194 -0.17 -11.46 11.95
N LEU A 195 0.43 -12.12 12.96
CA LEU A 195 0.75 -11.44 14.22
C LEU A 195 1.86 -10.40 14.01
N LEU A 196 2.80 -10.64 13.09
CA LEU A 196 3.88 -9.70 12.76
C LEU A 196 3.38 -8.42 12.03
N TYR A 197 2.19 -8.46 11.42
CA TYR A 197 1.54 -7.26 10.87
C TYR A 197 0.83 -6.40 11.94
N LYS A 198 0.73 -6.89 13.18
CA LYS A 198 -0.03 -6.24 14.26
C LYS A 198 0.90 -5.73 15.37
N THR A 199 0.45 -4.71 16.09
CA THR A 199 1.07 -4.29 17.35
C THR A 199 0.71 -5.28 18.46
N ARG A 200 1.53 -5.35 19.52
CA ARG A 200 1.39 -6.35 20.59
C ARG A 200 0.02 -6.26 21.30
N GLU A 201 -0.58 -5.08 21.36
CA GLU A 201 -1.87 -4.82 22.00
C GLU A 201 -3.03 -5.45 21.23
N LYS A 202 -2.87 -5.64 19.92
CA LYS A 202 -3.89 -6.23 19.02
C LYS A 202 -3.78 -7.74 18.88
N TRP A 203 -2.89 -8.39 19.64
CA TRP A 203 -2.73 -9.83 19.61
C TRP A 203 -3.79 -10.56 20.43
N THR A 204 -4.37 -11.60 19.83
CA THR A 204 -5.17 -12.57 20.58
C THR A 204 -4.30 -13.37 21.56
N LEU A 205 -4.92 -14.06 22.53
CA LEU A 205 -4.19 -14.93 23.46
C LEU A 205 -3.36 -15.99 22.72
N SER A 206 -3.94 -16.62 21.70
CA SER A 206 -3.24 -17.60 20.85
C SER A 206 -2.08 -16.99 20.06
N GLN A 207 -2.17 -15.72 19.67
CA GLN A 207 -1.07 -14.99 19.02
C GLN A 207 0.04 -14.65 20.02
N LYS A 208 -0.29 -14.28 21.26
CA LYS A 208 0.69 -14.02 22.32
C LYS A 208 1.50 -15.27 22.67
N GLN A 209 0.83 -16.41 22.86
CA GLN A 209 1.51 -17.70 23.11
C GLN A 209 2.44 -18.06 21.95
N ARG A 210 1.95 -17.93 20.70
CA ARG A 210 2.77 -18.20 19.51
C ARG A 210 3.97 -17.26 19.39
N ALA A 211 3.78 -15.97 19.66
CA ALA A 211 4.85 -14.97 19.62
C ALA A 211 5.94 -15.28 20.65
N LYS A 212 5.57 -15.75 21.86
CA LYS A 212 6.53 -16.17 22.89
C LYS A 212 7.44 -17.30 22.41
N ILE A 213 6.87 -18.33 21.76
CA ILE A 213 7.63 -19.45 21.19
C ILE A 213 8.50 -18.94 20.02
N LEU A 214 7.91 -18.16 19.10
CA LEU A 214 8.58 -17.63 17.93
C LEU A 214 9.82 -16.81 18.30
N PHE A 215 9.70 -15.87 19.22
CA PHE A 215 10.80 -14.97 19.60
C PHE A 215 11.87 -15.66 20.45
N LYS A 216 11.49 -16.69 21.22
CA LYS A 216 12.46 -17.55 21.90
C LYS A 216 13.33 -18.32 20.90
N GLU A 217 12.72 -18.88 19.85
CA GLU A 217 13.44 -19.66 18.83
C GLU A 217 14.16 -18.79 17.78
N TYR A 218 13.67 -17.57 17.53
CA TYR A 218 14.18 -16.62 16.53
C TYR A 218 14.34 -15.21 17.13
N PRO A 219 15.42 -14.95 17.89
CA PRO A 219 15.62 -13.65 18.54
C PRO A 219 15.84 -12.48 17.55
N ASP A 220 16.36 -12.77 16.36
CA ASP A 220 16.50 -11.81 15.26
C ASP A 220 15.14 -11.35 14.71
N LEU A 221 14.15 -12.26 14.62
CA LEU A 221 12.77 -11.89 14.32
C LEU A 221 12.15 -10.99 15.40
N GLU A 222 12.47 -11.19 16.67
CA GLU A 222 12.01 -10.28 17.74
C GLU A 222 12.61 -8.89 17.58
N LYS A 223 13.92 -8.80 17.33
CA LYS A 223 14.60 -7.52 17.08
C LYS A 223 13.97 -6.79 15.89
N ALA A 224 13.80 -7.48 14.76
CA ALA A 224 13.17 -6.91 13.57
C ALA A 224 11.71 -6.49 13.82
N TYR A 225 10.96 -7.29 14.59
CA TYR A 225 9.59 -6.95 14.98
C TYR A 225 9.56 -5.68 15.83
N ASN A 226 10.43 -5.55 16.83
CA ASN A 226 10.49 -4.39 17.71
C ASN A 226 10.83 -3.10 16.94
N LEU A 227 11.72 -3.17 15.95
CA LEU A 227 12.04 -2.05 15.07
C LEU A 227 10.83 -1.65 14.20
N SER A 228 10.17 -2.63 13.58
CA SER A 228 8.97 -2.40 12.75
C SER A 228 7.80 -1.84 13.58
N ASP A 229 7.60 -2.36 14.79
CA ASP A 229 6.56 -1.90 15.72
C ASP A 229 6.89 -0.50 16.28
N GLY A 230 8.16 -0.22 16.57
CA GLY A 230 8.63 1.12 16.96
C GLY A 230 8.33 2.17 15.88
N LEU A 231 8.62 1.85 14.61
CA LEU A 231 8.26 2.71 13.48
C LEU A 231 6.75 2.95 13.39
N ARG A 232 5.93 1.91 13.57
CA ARG A 232 4.46 2.04 13.61
C ARG A 232 4.01 2.97 14.75
N LYS A 233 4.63 2.84 15.92
CA LYS A 233 4.34 3.67 17.10
C LYS A 233 4.67 5.14 16.85
N ILE A 234 5.83 5.47 16.26
CA ILE A 234 6.20 6.85 15.91
C ILE A 234 5.13 7.51 15.04
N TYR A 235 4.63 6.80 14.01
CA TYR A 235 3.59 7.34 13.12
C TYR A 235 2.20 7.43 13.78
N ASN A 236 1.92 6.64 14.83
CA ASN A 236 0.62 6.62 15.50
C ASN A 236 0.57 7.54 16.73
N GLN A 237 1.68 7.74 17.44
CA GLN A 237 1.77 8.62 18.63
C GLN A 237 1.56 10.09 18.29
N ASN A 238 1.89 10.50 17.07
CA ASN A 238 1.71 11.88 16.61
C ASN A 238 0.26 12.24 16.23
N MET A 239 -0.72 11.34 16.37
CA MET A 239 -2.13 11.66 16.08
C MET A 239 -2.78 12.56 17.12
N ASP A 240 -2.34 12.51 18.39
CA ASP A 240 -2.94 13.32 19.47
C ASP A 240 -2.39 14.76 19.50
N GLN A 241 -1.17 14.99 19.01
CA GLN A 241 -0.59 16.34 18.90
C GLN A 241 -0.87 17.01 17.54
N CYS A 242 -1.09 16.23 16.48
CA CYS A 242 -1.35 16.76 15.13
C CYS A 242 -2.79 17.22 14.88
N GLN A 243 -3.72 17.06 15.83
CA GLN A 243 -4.98 17.82 15.77
C GLN A 243 -4.75 19.33 16.01
N ASN A 244 -3.57 19.74 16.51
CA ASN A 244 -3.27 21.16 16.78
C ASN A 244 -2.08 21.78 16.02
N LEU A 245 -1.18 21.03 15.38
CA LEU A 245 -0.10 21.65 14.59
C LEU A 245 0.21 20.85 13.31
N GLY A 246 -0.15 21.39 12.16
CA GLY A 246 0.46 21.02 10.89
C GLY A 246 1.93 21.45 10.88
N ARG A 247 2.87 20.59 11.28
CA ARG A 247 4.31 20.82 11.11
C ARG A 247 5.08 19.55 10.75
N LYS A 248 5.46 19.51 9.47
CA LYS A 248 6.68 18.97 8.86
C LYS A 248 7.53 18.02 9.72
N ILE A 249 7.56 16.74 9.35
CA ILE A 249 8.69 15.86 9.66
C ILE A 249 9.84 16.24 8.71
N LYS A 250 10.81 17.02 9.19
CA LYS A 250 12.17 17.02 8.62
C LYS A 250 12.83 15.72 9.08
N ILE A 251 13.04 14.79 8.16
CA ILE A 251 13.84 13.59 8.42
C ILE A 251 15.26 14.07 8.73
N LEU A 252 15.72 13.77 9.95
CA LEU A 252 17.09 13.99 10.40
C LEU A 252 18.03 13.18 9.50
N ASN A 253 19.03 13.87 8.94
CA ASN A 253 20.21 13.25 8.35
C ASN A 253 20.87 12.37 9.40
N PHE A 254 20.80 11.05 9.25
CA PHE A 254 21.79 10.17 9.85
C PHE A 254 22.91 9.97 8.84
N GLY A 255 23.97 10.77 9.00
CA GLY A 255 25.28 10.43 8.49
C GLY A 255 26.00 9.55 9.49
N VAL A 256 26.40 8.36 9.06
CA VAL A 256 27.77 7.81 9.14
C VAL A 256 27.95 6.95 7.90
#